data_AF-A0A8J7WB58-F1
#
_entry.id   AF-A0A8J7WB58-F1
#
_cell.length_a   1.000
_cell.length_b   1.000
_cell.length_c   1.000
_cell.angle_alpha   90.00
_cell.angle_beta   90.00
_cell.angle_gamma   90.00
#
_symmetry.space_group_name_H-M   'P 1'
#
loop_
_entity.id
_entity.type
_entity.pdbx_description
1 polymer ?
#
loop_
_entity_poly.entity_id
_entity_poly.type
_entity_poly.pdbx_seq_one_letter_code
_entity_poly.pdbx_strand_id
1 'polypeptide(L)'
;MNTWSFLVDTTGFIPDDYTVLIESIEADVRASSSFTLSEAEPIPEPTPTEPPEPLPTPTPTPTPEPPEAAGSAFIALVGALCAAATLILRRKE
;
A
#
# COMPACT_ATOMS: atom_id res chain seq x y z
N MET A 1 -8.74 56.66 -23.49
CA MET A 1 -8.87 55.54 -24.44
C MET A 1 -9.95 54.61 -23.90
N ASN A 2 -10.88 54.14 -24.72
CA ASN A 2 -11.84 53.14 -24.28
C ASN A 2 -11.19 51.75 -24.40
N THR A 3 -11.33 50.92 -23.37
CA THR A 3 -10.75 49.57 -23.30
C THR A 3 -11.88 48.59 -23.07
N TRP A 4 -11.95 47.55 -23.88
CA TRP A 4 -12.99 46.52 -23.81
C TRP A 4 -12.37 45.16 -24.11
N SER A 5 -13.03 44.11 -23.63
CA SER A 5 -12.61 42.72 -23.80
C SER A 5 -13.83 41.82 -23.96
N PHE A 6 -13.64 40.68 -24.62
CA PHE A 6 -14.64 39.63 -24.78
C PHE A 6 -13.96 38.27 -24.68
N LEU A 7 -14.73 37.23 -24.33
CA LEU A 7 -14.23 35.86 -24.29
C LEU A 7 -14.37 35.22 -25.67
N VAL A 8 -13.35 34.46 -26.07
CA VAL A 8 -13.34 33.63 -27.27
C VAL A 8 -13.14 32.19 -26.84
N ASP A 9 -14.02 31.31 -27.30
CA ASP A 9 -13.79 29.87 -27.21
C ASP A 9 -12.86 29.45 -28.35
N THR A 10 -11.68 28.94 -27.99
CA THR A 10 -10.66 28.48 -28.94
C THR A 10 -10.74 26.97 -29.16
N THR A 11 -11.75 26.29 -28.62
CA THR A 11 -11.93 24.85 -28.79
C THR A 11 -12.13 24.53 -30.27
N GLY A 12 -11.28 23.64 -30.81
CA GLY A 12 -11.32 23.22 -32.21
C GLY A 12 -10.59 24.13 -33.20
N PHE A 13 -9.97 25.22 -32.73
CA PHE A 13 -9.04 25.99 -33.55
C PHE A 13 -7.71 25.25 -33.64
N ILE A 14 -7.10 25.25 -34.81
CA ILE A 14 -5.74 24.76 -34.99
C ILE A 14 -4.73 25.82 -34.49
N PRO A 15 -3.58 25.42 -33.93
CA PRO A 15 -2.49 26.35 -33.62
C PRO A 15 -2.03 27.07 -34.90
N ASP A 16 -2.27 28.39 -34.98
CA ASP A 16 -1.95 29.23 -36.13
C ASP A 16 -2.04 30.73 -35.75
N ASP A 17 -1.71 31.60 -36.70
CA ASP A 17 -1.88 33.05 -36.59
C ASP A 17 -3.30 33.47 -37.01
N TYR A 18 -4.01 34.15 -36.10
CA TYR A 18 -5.37 34.62 -36.31
C TYR A 18 -5.44 36.14 -36.30
N THR A 19 -6.41 36.70 -37.03
CA THR A 19 -6.69 38.14 -37.07
C THR A 19 -8.12 38.41 -36.64
N VAL A 20 -8.30 39.24 -35.62
CA VAL A 20 -9.60 39.75 -35.21
C VAL A 20 -9.87 41.06 -35.95
N LEU A 21 -10.98 41.12 -36.67
CA LEU A 21 -11.51 42.35 -37.28
C LEU A 21 -12.65 42.88 -36.40
N ILE A 22 -12.58 44.18 -36.11
CA ILE A 22 -13.58 44.92 -35.36
C ILE A 22 -14.11 46.01 -36.29
N GLU A 23 -15.42 46.04 -36.48
CA GLU A 23 -16.09 47.03 -37.31
C GLU A 23 -17.13 47.79 -36.47
N SER A 24 -17.16 49.11 -36.63
CA SER A 24 -18.23 49.95 -36.08
C SER A 24 -19.37 50.08 -37.09
N ILE A 25 -20.59 49.85 -36.64
CA ILE A 25 -21.80 49.92 -37.49
C ILE A 25 -22.16 51.38 -37.82
N GLU A 26 -22.01 52.29 -36.85
CA GLU A 26 -22.45 53.69 -37.00
C GLU A 26 -21.33 54.62 -37.48
N ALA A 27 -20.09 54.35 -37.06
CA ALA A 27 -18.97 55.25 -37.31
C ALA A 27 -18.14 54.89 -38.55
N ASP A 28 -18.48 53.79 -39.26
CA ASP A 28 -17.74 53.26 -40.41
C ASP A 28 -16.23 53.14 -40.15
N VAL A 29 -15.87 52.68 -38.95
CA VAL A 29 -14.47 52.54 -38.51
C VAL A 29 -14.14 51.06 -38.42
N ARG A 30 -12.94 50.70 -38.89
CA ARG A 30 -12.39 49.35 -38.80
C ARG A 30 -11.09 49.34 -38.03
N ALA A 31 -10.91 48.32 -37.21
CA ALA A 31 -9.66 48.02 -36.51
C ALA A 31 -9.38 46.53 -36.61
N SER A 32 -8.11 46.15 -36.74
CA SER A 32 -7.69 44.76 -36.76
C SER A 32 -6.56 44.52 -35.76
N SER A 33 -6.54 43.34 -35.17
CA SER A 33 -5.43 42.89 -34.32
C SER A 33 -5.13 41.42 -34.57
N SER A 34 -3.85 41.09 -34.70
CA SER A 34 -3.40 39.71 -34.85
C SER A 34 -2.99 39.12 -33.51
N PHE A 35 -3.17 37.82 -33.35
CA PHE A 35 -2.67 37.04 -32.22
C PHE A 35 -2.32 35.63 -32.68
N THR A 36 -1.34 35.03 -32.04
CA THR A 36 -0.95 33.64 -32.30
C THR A 36 -1.67 32.73 -31.32
N LEU A 37 -2.34 31.70 -31.85
CA LEU A 37 -2.89 30.62 -31.05
C LEU A 37 -1.89 29.47 -31.00
N SER A 38 -1.62 28.95 -29.81
CA SER A 38 -0.71 27.81 -29.62
C SER A 38 -1.45 26.62 -29.04
N GLU A 39 -0.93 25.43 -29.29
CA GLU A 39 -1.46 24.21 -28.69
C GLU A 39 -1.30 24.28 -27.16
N ALA A 40 -2.39 24.00 -26.44
CA ALA A 40 -2.32 23.88 -25.00
C ALA A 40 -1.66 22.56 -24.63
N GLU A 41 -0.75 22.57 -23.65
CA GLU A 41 -0.21 21.33 -23.10
C GLU A 41 -1.36 20.49 -22.50
N PRO A 42 -1.37 19.17 -22.74
CA PRO A 42 -2.37 18.31 -22.13
C PRO A 42 -2.23 18.37 -20.61
N ILE A 43 -3.36 18.52 -19.91
CA ILE A 43 -3.40 18.40 -18.46
C ILE A 43 -3.11 16.92 -18.13
N PRO A 44 -2.07 16.60 -17.35
CA PRO A 44 -1.78 15.23 -17.00
C PRO A 44 -2.94 14.65 -16.18
N GLU A 45 -3.38 13.45 -16.57
CA GLU A 45 -4.38 12.72 -15.81
C GLU A 45 -3.76 12.23 -14.47
N PRO A 46 -4.51 12.24 -13.35
CA PRO A 46 -3.98 11.71 -12.10
C PRO A 46 -3.56 10.24 -12.26
N THR A 47 -2.36 9.91 -11.81
CA THR A 47 -1.90 8.52 -11.75
C THR A 47 -2.69 7.77 -10.67
N PRO A 48 -3.24 6.57 -10.96
CA PRO A 48 -3.89 5.76 -9.93
C PRO A 48 -2.89 5.41 -8.82
N THR A 49 -3.33 5.50 -7.56
CA THR A 49 -2.55 5.06 -6.40
C THR A 49 -2.68 3.54 -6.25
N GLU A 50 -1.56 2.83 -6.12
CA GLU A 50 -1.56 1.40 -5.84
C GLU A 50 -2.09 1.10 -4.42
N PRO A 51 -2.83 0.00 -4.23
CA PRO A 51 -3.27 -0.42 -2.90
C PRO A 51 -2.06 -0.84 -2.04
N PRO A 52 -2.16 -0.74 -0.70
CA PRO A 52 -1.09 -1.19 0.20
C PRO A 52 -0.86 -2.70 0.08
N GLU A 53 0.41 -3.12 0.25
CA GLU A 53 0.77 -4.54 0.32
C GLU A 53 0.12 -5.23 1.54
N PRO A 54 -0.22 -6.53 1.42
CA PRO A 54 -0.74 -7.31 2.53
C PRO A 54 0.31 -7.48 3.65
N LEU A 55 -0.14 -7.40 4.91
CA LEU A 55 0.71 -7.63 6.09
C LEU A 55 1.14 -9.11 6.18
N PRO A 56 2.40 -9.42 6.56
CA PRO A 56 2.82 -10.81 6.80
C PRO A 56 1.99 -11.47 7.89
N THR A 57 1.71 -12.77 7.72
CA THR A 57 1.03 -13.60 8.71
C THR A 57 1.97 -13.89 9.89
N PRO A 58 1.52 -13.76 11.15
CA PRO A 58 2.37 -14.08 12.31
C PRO A 58 2.70 -15.58 12.37
N THR A 59 3.95 -15.91 12.74
CA THR A 59 4.41 -17.28 12.97
C THR A 59 3.79 -17.84 14.26
N PRO A 60 3.30 -19.09 14.28
CA PRO A 60 2.77 -19.71 15.49
C PRO A 60 3.86 -19.90 16.56
N THR A 61 3.51 -19.61 17.81
CA THR A 61 4.37 -19.87 18.98
C THR A 61 4.41 -21.38 19.27
N PRO A 62 5.60 -21.99 19.50
CA PRO A 62 5.67 -23.40 19.87
C PRO A 62 4.97 -23.67 21.22
N THR A 63 4.21 -24.77 21.28
CA THR A 63 3.61 -25.27 22.52
C THR A 63 4.70 -25.87 23.42
N PRO A 64 4.73 -25.55 24.73
CA PRO A 64 5.68 -26.15 25.66
C PRO A 64 5.42 -27.67 25.81
N GLU A 65 6.50 -28.44 25.87
CA GLU A 65 6.46 -29.89 26.04
C GLU A 65 6.04 -30.26 27.48
N PRO A 66 5.27 -31.35 27.68
CA PRO A 66 4.88 -31.79 29.02
C PRO A 66 6.10 -32.16 29.86
N PRO A 67 6.10 -31.88 31.17
CA PRO A 67 7.17 -32.33 32.06
C PRO A 67 7.22 -33.86 32.12
N GLU A 68 8.41 -34.43 31.97
CA GLU A 68 8.64 -35.86 32.16
C GLU A 68 8.14 -36.30 33.55
N ALA A 69 7.17 -37.21 33.55
CA ALA A 69 6.60 -37.75 34.77
C ALA A 69 7.68 -38.47 35.59
N ALA A 70 7.79 -38.13 36.86
CA ALA A 70 8.66 -38.73 37.88
C ALA A 70 8.29 -40.19 38.23
N GLY A 71 8.02 -41.04 37.23
CA GLY A 71 7.65 -42.45 37.38
C GLY A 71 8.85 -43.38 37.61
N SER A 72 10.07 -42.93 37.33
CA SER A 72 11.28 -43.75 37.44
C SER A 72 11.79 -43.92 38.88
N ALA A 73 11.40 -43.05 39.81
CA ALA A 73 11.86 -43.12 41.20
C ALA A 73 11.20 -44.25 42.01
N PHE A 74 9.96 -44.63 41.69
CA PHE A 74 9.23 -45.68 42.44
C PHE A 74 9.70 -47.10 42.10
N ILE A 75 10.11 -47.35 40.85
CA ILE A 75 10.57 -48.69 40.41
C ILE A 75 11.91 -49.05 41.08
N ALA A 76 12.79 -48.05 41.27
CA ALA A 76 14.07 -48.24 41.96
C ALA A 76 13.90 -48.63 43.45
N LEU A 77 12.89 -48.08 44.14
CA LEU A 77 12.63 -48.38 45.54
C LEU A 77 12.09 -49.81 45.74
N VAL A 78 11.21 -50.28 44.85
CA VAL A 78 10.66 -51.64 44.90
C VAL A 78 11.72 -52.70 44.59
N GLY A 79 12.63 -52.42 43.65
CA GLY A 79 13.76 -53.30 43.33
C GLY A 79 14.75 -53.47 44.50
N ALA A 80 15.06 -52.38 45.22
CA ALA A 80 15.96 -52.41 46.38
C ALA A 80 15.39 -53.21 47.57
N LEU A 81 14.08 -53.13 47.81
CA LEU A 81 13.39 -53.92 48.83
C LEU A 81 13.38 -55.43 48.51
N CYS A 82 13.17 -55.80 47.25
CA CYS A 82 13.23 -57.21 46.82
C CYS A 82 14.65 -57.79 46.96
N ALA A 83 15.68 -57.02 46.62
CA ALA A 83 17.08 -57.45 46.77
C ALA A 83 17.45 -57.66 48.25
N ALA A 84 17.03 -56.77 49.15
CA ALA A 84 17.32 -56.88 50.57
C ALA A 84 16.65 -58.12 51.22
N ALA A 85 15.42 -58.45 50.83
CA ALA A 85 14.73 -59.65 51.33
C ALA A 85 15.46 -60.94 50.94
N THR A 86 15.95 -61.04 49.70
CA THR A 86 16.66 -62.24 49.23
C THR A 86 18.01 -62.46 49.93
N LEU A 87 18.69 -61.39 50.33
CA LEU A 87 19.95 -61.45 51.08
C LEU A 87 19.77 -61.92 52.53
N ILE A 88 18.65 -61.58 53.16
CA ILE A 88 18.35 -61.99 54.55
C ILE A 88 17.95 -63.47 54.62
N LEU A 89 17.24 -63.99 53.61
CA LEU A 89 16.88 -65.41 53.52
C LEU A 89 18.08 -66.32 53.21
N ARG A 90 19.05 -65.87 52.40
CA ARG A 90 20.27 -66.67 52.09
C ARG A 90 21.28 -66.75 53.23
N ARG A 91 21.16 -65.92 54.26
CA ARG A 91 22.10 -65.89 55.39
C ARG A 91 21.67 -66.80 56.55
N LYS A 92 20.59 -67.56 56.38
CA LYS A 92 19.98 -68.39 57.43
C LYS A 92 20.01 -69.90 57.14
N GLU A 93 20.72 -70.34 56.10
CA GLU A 93 21.07 -71.76 55.86
C GLU A 93 22.55 -72.01 56.17
#